data_AF-A0A4U1CQN7-F1
#
_entry.id   AF-A0A4U1CQN7-F1
#
_cell.length_a   1.000
_cell.length_b   1.000
_cell.length_c   1.000
_cell.angle_alpha   90.00
_cell.angle_beta   90.00
_cell.angle_gamma   90.00
#
_symmetry.space_group_name_H-M   'P 1'
#
loop_
_entity.id
_entity.type
_entity.pdbx_description
1 polymer ?
#
loop_
_entity_poly.entity_id
_entity_poly.type
_entity_poly.pdbx_seq_one_letter_code
_entity_poly.pdbx_strand_id
1 'polypeptide(L)'
;MNILNVIEEIEKVDGEIYERLNPRRKAMKDFFNVGKKVAVASLPLALGSMFQKAYGQTTPTAVVDVLNFALSLEYLEYHFYNRALTGTPAPPIPAGAPLAAITTIRNHEDAHVKLLAGALGASARPVLVQSDFDFTAGGAFADVFTNYQTFLKVALAFEDTGVRAYKGQAGVLNRSPFLTTALQIHGVEARHAAHLRQMVAANVTGASGLKPWIAYTANGNDTGIAAVDAVYAGEQLTTQATINIVGINGSAVTQTHASESFDEPLTRAQVVAIANQFIPIKKLS
;
A
#
# COMPACT_ATOMS: atom_id res chain seq x y z
N MET A 1 35.18 -37.01 -19.54
CA MET A 1 34.93 -36.09 -18.40
C MET A 1 33.51 -36.34 -17.94
N ASN A 2 33.34 -36.74 -16.68
CA ASN A 2 32.07 -37.21 -16.14
C ASN A 2 31.32 -36.00 -15.53
N ILE A 3 30.29 -35.50 -16.22
CA ILE A 3 29.54 -34.28 -15.83
C ILE A 3 28.93 -34.40 -14.41
N LEU A 4 28.68 -35.62 -13.95
CA LEU A 4 28.17 -35.89 -12.61
C LEU A 4 29.19 -35.59 -11.50
N ASN A 5 30.49 -35.77 -11.76
CA ASN A 5 31.54 -35.45 -10.79
C ASN A 5 31.76 -33.92 -10.64
N VAL A 6 31.43 -33.14 -11.68
CA VAL A 6 31.53 -31.68 -11.65
C VAL A 6 30.42 -31.07 -10.78
N ILE A 7 29.25 -31.71 -10.71
CA ILE A 7 28.13 -31.24 -9.88
C ILE A 7 28.39 -31.55 -8.41
N GLU A 8 28.90 -32.74 -8.07
CA GLU A 8 29.29 -33.08 -6.69
C GLU A 8 30.47 -32.25 -6.16
N GLU A 9 31.44 -31.87 -7.01
CA GLU A 9 32.54 -30.98 -6.62
C GLU A 9 32.07 -29.53 -6.41
N ILE A 10 31.08 -29.05 -7.17
CA ILE A 10 30.48 -27.72 -6.97
C ILE A 10 29.63 -27.67 -5.69
N GLU A 11 28.95 -28.76 -5.35
CA GLU A 11 28.10 -28.87 -4.15
C GLU A 11 28.90 -28.85 -2.83
N LYS A 12 30.18 -29.25 -2.88
CA LYS A 12 31.09 -29.22 -1.72
C LYS A 12 31.81 -27.88 -1.50
N VAL A 13 31.83 -26.99 -2.49
CA VAL A 13 32.70 -25.80 -2.48
C VAL A 13 31.93 -24.51 -2.13
N ASP A 14 30.61 -24.46 -2.27
CA ASP A 14 29.87 -23.21 -2.00
C ASP A 14 28.43 -23.46 -1.47
N GLY A 15 28.28 -23.45 -0.14
CA GLY A 15 26.99 -23.59 0.54
C GLY A 15 26.01 -22.43 0.31
N GLU A 16 26.43 -21.37 -0.41
CA GLU A 16 25.62 -20.18 -0.71
C GLU A 16 25.02 -20.16 -2.12
N ILE A 17 25.19 -21.22 -2.94
CA ILE A 17 24.61 -21.28 -4.29
C ILE A 17 23.09 -21.09 -4.26
N TYR A 18 22.40 -21.70 -3.29
CA TYR A 18 20.96 -21.52 -3.08
C TYR A 18 20.59 -20.09 -2.64
N GLU A 19 21.50 -19.36 -1.97
CA GLU A 19 21.31 -17.97 -1.58
C GLU A 19 21.47 -17.01 -2.75
N ARG A 20 22.34 -17.34 -3.70
CA ARG A 20 22.57 -16.58 -4.95
C ARG A 20 21.46 -16.77 -5.98
N LEU A 21 20.78 -17.92 -5.96
CA LEU A 21 19.71 -18.25 -6.92
C LEU A 21 18.32 -17.76 -6.50
N ASN A 22 18.13 -17.26 -5.27
CA ASN A 22 16.84 -16.80 -4.80
C ASN A 22 16.84 -15.31 -4.40
N PRO A 23 16.67 -14.39 -5.37
CA PRO A 23 16.66 -12.95 -5.12
C PRO A 23 15.58 -12.52 -4.12
N ARG A 24 14.46 -13.27 -4.00
CA ARG A 24 13.38 -12.98 -3.03
C ARG A 24 13.79 -13.30 -1.60
N ARG A 25 14.44 -14.44 -1.36
CA ARG A 25 14.94 -14.82 -0.02
C ARG A 25 16.06 -13.89 0.43
N LYS A 26 16.94 -13.50 -0.50
CA LYS A 26 17.98 -12.50 -0.24
C LYS A 26 17.36 -11.13 0.08
N ALA A 27 16.39 -10.67 -0.69
CA ALA A 27 15.67 -9.42 -0.41
C ALA A 27 14.95 -9.45 0.96
N MET A 28 14.30 -10.56 1.32
CA MET A 28 13.67 -10.73 2.65
C MET A 28 14.70 -10.78 3.78
N LYS A 29 15.85 -11.44 3.58
CA LYS A 29 16.95 -11.44 4.56
C LYS A 29 17.59 -10.07 4.70
N ASP A 30 17.80 -9.36 3.61
CA ASP A 30 18.33 -7.99 3.61
C ASP A 30 17.35 -7.03 4.31
N PHE A 31 16.05 -7.15 4.03
CA PHE A 31 14.99 -6.41 4.75
C PHE A 31 14.97 -6.74 6.26
N PHE A 32 15.03 -8.03 6.62
CA PHE A 32 15.07 -8.48 8.01
C PHE A 32 16.34 -8.04 8.75
N ASN A 33 17.49 -8.02 8.07
CA ASN A 33 18.77 -7.61 8.63
C ASN A 33 18.89 -6.08 8.77
N VAL A 34 18.26 -5.31 7.87
CA VAL A 34 18.06 -3.87 8.04
C VAL A 34 17.14 -3.62 9.24
N GLY A 35 16.04 -4.37 9.36
CA GLY A 35 15.12 -4.28 10.51
C GLY A 35 15.75 -4.62 11.87
N LYS A 36 16.74 -5.53 11.90
CA LYS A 36 17.50 -5.87 13.13
C LYS A 36 18.53 -4.81 13.54
N LYS A 37 19.06 -4.03 12.60
CA LYS A 37 20.13 -3.05 12.85
C LYS A 37 19.60 -1.62 13.03
N VAL A 38 18.35 -1.37 12.67
CA VAL A 38 17.70 -0.07 12.80
C VAL A 38 16.64 -0.18 13.88
N ALA A 39 16.99 0.24 15.11
CA ALA A 39 16.00 0.44 16.15
C ALA A 39 14.88 1.35 15.60
N VAL A 40 13.63 0.95 15.76
CA VAL A 40 12.41 1.59 15.20
C VAL A 40 12.35 3.11 15.49
N ALA A 41 13.05 3.58 16.53
CA ALA A 41 13.18 5.00 16.87
C ALA A 41 14.10 5.84 15.95
N SER A 42 14.86 5.24 15.01
CA SER A 42 15.88 5.93 14.19
C SER A 42 15.56 6.06 12.70
N LEU A 43 14.47 5.43 12.23
CA LEU A 43 14.01 5.51 10.84
C LEU A 43 13.68 6.94 10.36
N PRO A 44 12.98 7.79 11.14
CA PRO A 44 12.60 9.12 10.66
C PRO A 44 13.81 10.03 10.36
N LEU A 45 14.86 9.94 11.18
CA LEU A 45 16.03 10.82 11.08
C LEU A 45 17.02 10.37 9.99
N ALA A 46 17.24 9.06 9.84
CA ALA A 46 18.13 8.53 8.80
C ALA A 46 17.54 8.75 7.39
N LEU A 47 16.23 8.63 7.23
CA LEU A 47 15.54 8.94 5.98
C LEU A 47 15.65 10.43 5.63
N GLY A 48 15.42 11.33 6.59
CA GLY A 48 15.55 12.78 6.38
C GLY A 48 16.91 13.24 5.82
N SER A 49 18.00 12.52 6.14
CA SER A 49 19.34 12.83 5.63
C SER A 49 19.52 12.56 4.12
N MET A 50 18.82 11.56 3.56
CA MET A 50 18.83 11.30 2.11
C MET A 50 18.08 12.40 1.35
N PHE A 51 17.02 12.93 1.94
CA PHE A 51 16.26 14.07 1.41
C PHE A 51 17.04 15.38 1.46
N GLN A 52 17.86 15.62 2.49
CA GLN A 52 18.77 16.77 2.53
C GLN A 52 19.80 16.75 1.39
N LYS A 53 20.30 15.55 1.00
CA LYS A 53 21.19 15.41 -0.16
C LYS A 53 20.48 15.71 -1.49
N ALA A 54 19.19 15.40 -1.61
CA ALA A 54 18.39 15.71 -2.79
C ALA A 54 18.08 17.22 -2.93
N TYR A 55 18.07 17.97 -1.83
CA TYR A 55 17.82 19.42 -1.82
C TYR A 55 18.91 20.25 -2.54
N GLY A 56 20.09 19.67 -2.81
CA GLY A 56 21.16 20.29 -3.58
C GLY A 56 21.02 20.17 -5.11
N GLN A 57 20.06 19.36 -5.60
CA GLN A 57 19.72 19.24 -7.02
C GLN A 57 18.25 19.63 -7.24
N THR A 58 17.94 20.24 -8.38
CA THR A 58 16.54 20.50 -8.78
C THR A 58 15.83 19.16 -8.95
N THR A 59 14.93 18.83 -8.02
CA THR A 59 14.10 17.63 -8.12
C THR A 59 13.18 17.76 -9.34
N PRO A 60 13.10 16.75 -10.23
CA PRO A 60 12.24 16.83 -11.41
C PRO A 60 10.78 17.09 -11.03
N THR A 61 10.08 17.95 -11.80
CA THR A 61 8.67 18.30 -11.54
C THR A 61 7.78 17.06 -11.42
N ALA A 62 7.97 16.05 -12.28
CA ALA A 62 7.22 14.81 -12.20
C ALA A 62 7.40 14.05 -10.87
N VAL A 63 8.58 14.12 -10.25
CA VAL A 63 8.81 13.53 -8.92
C VAL A 63 8.08 14.34 -7.86
N VAL A 64 8.15 15.68 -7.91
CA VAL A 64 7.40 16.57 -7.00
C VAL A 64 5.90 16.31 -7.12
N ASP A 65 5.38 16.13 -8.33
CA ASP A 65 3.96 15.85 -8.58
C ASP A 65 3.52 14.50 -8.03
N VAL A 66 4.38 13.49 -8.07
CA VAL A 66 4.12 12.17 -7.46
C VAL A 66 4.12 12.26 -5.94
N LEU A 67 5.08 12.97 -5.34
CA LEU A 67 5.14 13.12 -3.89
C LEU A 67 3.98 13.94 -3.34
N ASN A 68 3.57 15.00 -4.04
CA ASN A 68 2.37 15.77 -3.69
C ASN A 68 1.08 14.97 -3.87
N PHE A 69 1.04 14.13 -4.89
CA PHE A 69 -0.07 13.19 -5.09
C PHE A 69 -0.14 12.17 -3.94
N ALA A 70 0.97 11.53 -3.57
CA ALA A 70 1.04 10.65 -2.41
C ALA A 70 0.63 11.36 -1.11
N LEU A 71 1.18 12.56 -0.84
CA LEU A 71 0.84 13.38 0.33
C LEU A 71 -0.66 13.69 0.42
N SER A 72 -1.35 13.77 -0.71
CA SER A 72 -2.80 13.97 -0.73
C SER A 72 -3.58 12.76 -0.21
N LEU A 73 -3.11 11.55 -0.52
CA LEU A 73 -3.69 10.30 -0.05
C LEU A 73 -3.38 10.10 1.43
N GLU A 74 -2.15 10.37 1.86
CA GLU A 74 -1.78 10.31 3.28
C GLU A 74 -2.63 11.26 4.14
N TYR A 75 -2.98 12.45 3.64
CA TYR A 75 -3.92 13.33 4.34
C TYR A 75 -5.33 12.71 4.44
N LEU A 76 -5.81 12.08 3.36
CA LEU A 76 -7.12 11.42 3.35
C LEU A 76 -7.19 10.32 4.41
N GLU A 77 -6.20 9.43 4.43
CA GLU A 77 -6.11 8.30 5.37
C GLU A 77 -5.88 8.78 6.80
N TYR A 78 -4.94 9.69 7.02
CA TYR A 78 -4.70 10.28 8.34
C TYR A 78 -5.97 10.90 8.93
N HIS A 79 -6.68 11.75 8.18
CA HIS A 79 -7.88 12.40 8.69
C HIS A 79 -9.04 11.42 8.89
N PHE A 80 -9.12 10.35 8.07
CA PHE A 80 -10.11 9.29 8.26
C PHE A 80 -9.93 8.59 9.61
N TYR A 81 -8.72 8.07 9.88
CA TYR A 81 -8.46 7.37 11.13
C TYR A 81 -8.47 8.31 12.33
N ASN A 82 -7.95 9.53 12.18
CA ASN A 82 -8.00 10.54 13.24
C ASN A 82 -9.46 10.89 13.59
N ARG A 83 -10.34 11.04 12.60
CA ARG A 83 -11.78 11.27 12.82
C ARG A 83 -12.45 10.09 13.52
N ALA A 84 -12.07 8.86 13.17
CA ALA A 84 -12.59 7.66 13.82
C ALA A 84 -12.20 7.56 15.29
N LEU A 85 -10.97 7.96 15.65
CA LEU A 85 -10.45 7.85 17.02
C LEU A 85 -10.84 9.02 17.93
N THR A 86 -11.04 10.21 17.37
CA THR A 86 -11.17 11.46 18.17
C THR A 86 -12.50 12.18 18.00
N GLY A 87 -13.24 11.90 16.93
CA GLY A 87 -14.46 12.63 16.62
C GLY A 87 -15.71 12.09 17.30
N THR A 88 -16.84 12.77 17.11
CA THR A 88 -18.14 12.35 17.64
C THR A 88 -19.23 12.57 16.58
N PRO A 89 -20.08 11.58 16.28
CA PRO A 89 -20.01 10.19 16.74
C PRO A 89 -18.74 9.49 16.22
N ALA A 90 -18.26 8.48 16.93
CA ALA A 90 -17.14 7.63 16.54
C ALA A 90 -17.65 6.21 16.25
N PRO A 91 -17.05 5.48 15.30
CA PRO A 91 -17.42 4.10 15.04
C PRO A 91 -17.14 3.29 16.32
N PRO A 92 -17.99 2.31 16.66
CA PRO A 92 -17.82 1.51 17.88
C PRO A 92 -16.70 0.47 17.72
N ILE A 93 -15.46 0.95 17.55
CA ILE A 93 -14.26 0.11 17.43
C ILE A 93 -14.07 -0.63 18.77
N PRO A 94 -14.03 -1.97 18.78
CA PRO A 94 -13.85 -2.72 20.01
C PRO A 94 -12.52 -2.36 20.70
N ALA A 95 -12.56 -2.26 22.03
CA ALA A 95 -11.37 -2.03 22.83
C ALA A 95 -10.34 -3.17 22.68
N GLY A 96 -9.09 -2.91 23.05
CA GLY A 96 -8.00 -3.88 22.95
C GLY A 96 -7.37 -3.89 21.56
N ALA A 97 -7.16 -5.08 20.99
CA ALA A 97 -6.40 -5.25 19.76
C ALA A 97 -6.94 -4.44 18.56
N PRO A 98 -8.28 -4.36 18.30
CA PRO A 98 -8.79 -3.58 17.18
C PRO A 98 -8.50 -2.08 17.32
N LEU A 99 -8.78 -1.50 18.49
CA LEU A 99 -8.45 -0.09 18.76
C LEU A 99 -6.94 0.18 18.66
N ALA A 100 -6.10 -0.72 19.15
CA ALA A 100 -4.65 -0.60 19.04
C ALA A 100 -4.15 -0.65 17.59
N ALA A 101 -4.74 -1.52 16.76
CA ALA A 101 -4.44 -1.61 15.34
C ALA A 101 -4.79 -0.31 14.61
N ILE A 102 -6.02 0.20 14.76
CA ILE A 102 -6.45 1.46 14.14
C ILE A 102 -5.63 2.65 14.63
N THR A 103 -5.26 2.68 15.91
CA THR A 103 -4.37 3.72 16.46
C THR A 103 -2.97 3.65 15.85
N THR A 104 -2.46 2.44 15.61
CA THR A 104 -1.14 2.23 15.00
C THR A 104 -1.14 2.73 13.55
N ILE A 105 -2.14 2.32 12.76
CA ILE A 105 -2.32 2.76 11.37
C ILE A 105 -2.37 4.30 11.31
N ARG A 106 -3.26 4.93 12.11
CA ARG A 106 -3.34 6.40 12.21
C ARG A 106 -1.99 7.07 12.47
N ASN A 107 -1.17 6.50 13.34
CA ASN A 107 0.14 7.07 13.69
C ASN A 107 1.18 6.88 12.57
N HIS A 108 1.08 5.81 11.79
CA HIS A 108 1.88 5.65 10.58
C HIS A 108 1.47 6.67 9.52
N GLU A 109 0.17 6.90 9.30
CA GLU A 109 -0.27 7.93 8.33
C GLU A 109 0.18 9.33 8.71
N ASP A 110 0.15 9.68 10.00
CA ASP A 110 0.72 10.95 10.49
C ASP A 110 2.24 11.04 10.21
N ALA A 111 2.95 9.92 10.35
CA ALA A 111 4.38 9.85 10.06
C ALA A 111 4.66 9.96 8.55
N HIS A 112 3.85 9.36 7.69
CA HIS A 112 3.94 9.47 6.23
C HIS A 112 3.66 10.91 5.77
N VAL A 113 2.60 11.55 6.29
CA VAL A 113 2.32 12.98 6.05
C VAL A 113 3.54 13.84 6.39
N LYS A 114 4.11 13.66 7.59
CA LYS A 114 5.28 14.44 8.04
C LYS A 114 6.51 14.18 7.17
N LEU A 115 6.74 12.93 6.79
CA LEU A 115 7.85 12.53 5.94
C LEU A 115 7.75 13.16 4.55
N LEU A 116 6.60 13.05 3.89
CA LEU A 116 6.37 13.60 2.55
C LEU A 116 6.36 15.13 2.56
N ALA A 117 5.65 15.76 3.50
CA ALA A 117 5.64 17.21 3.62
C ALA A 117 7.04 17.77 3.90
N GLY A 118 7.82 17.11 4.78
CA GLY A 118 9.21 17.46 5.04
C GLY A 118 10.10 17.30 3.82
N ALA A 119 9.93 16.22 3.05
CA ALA A 119 10.65 15.96 1.82
C ALA A 119 10.37 17.00 0.72
N LEU A 120 9.11 17.43 0.62
CA LEU A 120 8.65 18.42 -0.35
C LEU A 120 9.03 19.87 0.05
N GLY A 121 9.15 20.15 1.34
CA GLY A 121 9.48 21.47 1.86
C GLY A 121 8.54 22.54 1.32
N ALA A 122 9.09 23.60 0.71
CA ALA A 122 8.30 24.68 0.10
C ALA A 122 7.49 24.25 -1.14
N SER A 123 7.80 23.08 -1.73
CA SER A 123 7.05 22.51 -2.86
C SER A 123 5.87 21.66 -2.41
N ALA A 124 5.65 21.52 -1.10
CA ALA A 124 4.52 20.78 -0.57
C ALA A 124 3.22 21.49 -0.92
N ARG A 125 2.23 20.71 -1.33
CA ARG A 125 0.88 21.21 -1.57
C ARG A 125 0.32 21.83 -0.29
N PRO A 126 -0.67 22.75 -0.40
CA PRO A 126 -1.38 23.24 0.76
C PRO A 126 -1.99 22.09 1.58
N VAL A 127 -1.88 22.21 2.90
CA VAL A 127 -2.40 21.22 3.85
C VAL A 127 -3.90 20.99 3.61
N LEU A 128 -4.28 19.71 3.53
CA LEU A 128 -5.66 19.30 3.65
C LEU A 128 -6.01 19.09 5.13
N VAL A 129 -7.12 19.67 5.57
CA VAL A 129 -7.64 19.56 6.93
C VAL A 129 -8.90 18.71 6.95
N GLN A 130 -9.31 18.22 8.13
CA GLN A 130 -10.45 17.32 8.26
C GLN A 130 -11.74 17.83 7.58
N SER A 131 -11.99 19.15 7.57
CA SER A 131 -13.17 19.74 6.92
C SER A 131 -13.12 19.75 5.39
N ASP A 132 -11.99 19.42 4.77
CA ASP A 132 -11.86 19.26 3.32
C ASP A 132 -12.41 17.90 2.84
N PHE A 133 -12.75 16.99 3.77
CA PHE A 133 -13.15 15.62 3.48
C PHE A 133 -14.62 15.33 3.82
N ASP A 134 -15.25 14.47 3.02
CA ASP A 134 -16.53 13.83 3.29
C ASP A 134 -16.38 12.30 3.23
N PHE A 135 -16.18 11.69 4.40
CA PHE A 135 -16.00 10.23 4.52
C PHE A 135 -17.27 9.42 4.27
N THR A 136 -18.43 10.07 4.12
CA THR A 136 -19.66 9.39 3.70
C THR A 136 -19.71 9.19 2.18
N ALA A 137 -18.80 9.81 1.42
CA ALA A 137 -18.80 9.83 -0.04
C ALA A 137 -20.18 10.22 -0.61
N GLY A 138 -20.73 11.36 -0.18
CA GLY A 138 -22.05 11.79 -0.61
C GLY A 138 -23.19 10.88 -0.16
N GLY A 139 -23.01 10.14 0.95
CA GLY A 139 -24.01 9.26 1.54
C GLY A 139 -23.87 7.76 1.19
N ALA A 140 -22.94 7.37 0.31
CA ALA A 140 -22.67 5.96 0.01
C ALA A 140 -22.22 5.16 1.25
N PHE A 141 -21.56 5.82 2.20
CA PHE A 141 -21.11 5.27 3.49
C PHE A 141 -21.65 6.11 4.66
N ALA A 142 -22.95 6.42 4.65
CA ALA A 142 -23.58 7.34 5.60
C ALA A 142 -23.32 7.00 7.08
N ASP A 143 -23.15 5.71 7.41
CA ASP A 143 -22.94 5.22 8.79
C ASP A 143 -21.47 4.90 9.12
N VAL A 144 -20.50 5.36 8.31
CA VAL A 144 -19.06 5.03 8.46
C VAL A 144 -18.48 5.34 9.85
N PHE A 145 -19.00 6.35 10.55
CA PHE A 145 -18.57 6.69 11.92
C PHE A 145 -19.58 6.30 13.01
N THR A 146 -20.55 5.44 12.69
CA THR A 146 -21.50 4.88 13.66
C THR A 146 -21.61 3.37 13.56
N ASN A 147 -21.06 2.76 12.49
CA ASN A 147 -21.08 1.34 12.22
C ASN A 147 -19.66 0.83 11.97
N TYR A 148 -19.19 -0.07 12.84
CA TYR A 148 -17.83 -0.62 12.76
C TYR A 148 -17.60 -1.45 11.48
N GLN A 149 -18.64 -2.12 10.96
CA GLN A 149 -18.50 -2.86 9.70
C GLN A 149 -18.29 -1.91 8.52
N THR A 150 -19.09 -0.84 8.41
CA THR A 150 -18.88 0.18 7.36
C THR A 150 -17.53 0.86 7.50
N PHE A 151 -17.11 1.17 8.73
CA PHE A 151 -15.78 1.71 9.00
C PHE A 151 -14.67 0.82 8.44
N LEU A 152 -14.66 -0.47 8.77
CA LEU A 152 -13.63 -1.41 8.29
C LEU A 152 -13.64 -1.57 6.77
N LYS A 153 -14.82 -1.53 6.15
CA LYS A 153 -15.00 -1.59 4.70
C LYS A 153 -14.34 -0.39 4.00
N VAL A 154 -14.56 0.82 4.51
CA VAL A 154 -13.95 2.04 3.97
C VAL A 154 -12.45 2.08 4.26
N ALA A 155 -12.03 1.69 5.48
CA ALA A 155 -10.62 1.58 5.85
C ALA A 155 -9.86 0.67 4.88
N LEU A 156 -10.37 -0.54 4.63
CA LEU A 156 -9.77 -1.48 3.69
C LEU A 156 -9.66 -0.88 2.27
N ALA A 157 -10.69 -0.19 1.80
CA ALA A 157 -10.69 0.41 0.47
C ALA A 157 -9.66 1.55 0.33
N PHE A 158 -9.42 2.32 1.39
CA PHE A 158 -8.36 3.33 1.38
C PHE A 158 -6.98 2.68 1.28
N GLU A 159 -6.67 1.73 2.16
CA GLU A 159 -5.36 1.09 2.18
C GLU A 159 -5.06 0.33 0.88
N ASP A 160 -6.03 -0.42 0.35
CA ASP A 160 -5.88 -1.08 -0.97
C ASP A 160 -5.70 -0.02 -2.07
N THR A 161 -6.35 1.15 -1.99
CA THR A 161 -6.09 2.27 -2.92
C THR A 161 -4.67 2.81 -2.78
N GLY A 162 -4.18 3.02 -1.55
CA GLY A 162 -2.84 3.50 -1.25
C GLY A 162 -1.74 2.58 -1.81
N VAL A 163 -1.84 1.28 -1.54
CA VAL A 163 -0.95 0.24 -2.10
C VAL A 163 -0.86 0.36 -3.61
N ARG A 164 -2.02 0.38 -4.28
CA ARG A 164 -2.11 0.39 -5.75
C ARG A 164 -1.68 1.73 -6.35
N ALA A 165 -1.89 2.84 -5.64
CA ALA A 165 -1.44 4.17 -6.05
C ALA A 165 0.09 4.30 -6.03
N TYR A 166 0.73 3.86 -4.93
CA TYR A 166 2.19 3.85 -4.83
C TYR A 166 2.82 2.96 -5.93
N LYS A 167 2.27 1.76 -6.15
CA LYS A 167 2.74 0.87 -7.21
C LYS A 167 2.58 1.51 -8.59
N GLY A 168 1.45 2.18 -8.84
CA GLY A 168 1.18 2.86 -10.11
C GLY A 168 2.09 4.06 -10.40
N GLN A 169 2.63 4.71 -9.37
CA GLN A 169 3.56 5.84 -9.55
C GLN A 169 5.04 5.45 -9.44
N ALA A 170 5.36 4.22 -9.00
CA ALA A 170 6.73 3.75 -8.80
C ALA A 170 7.62 3.90 -10.05
N GLY A 171 7.04 3.71 -11.25
CA GLY A 171 7.75 3.90 -12.52
C GLY A 171 8.24 5.33 -12.75
N VAL A 172 7.50 6.35 -12.30
CA VAL A 172 7.88 7.77 -12.42
C VAL A 172 9.04 8.10 -11.48
N LEU A 173 9.11 7.42 -10.33
CA LEU A 173 10.19 7.55 -9.36
C LEU A 173 11.44 6.74 -9.75
N ASN A 174 11.46 6.06 -10.90
CA ASN A 174 12.61 5.26 -11.28
C ASN A 174 13.89 6.11 -11.31
N ARG A 175 14.97 5.60 -10.67
CA ARG A 175 16.27 6.28 -10.51
C ARG A 175 16.24 7.59 -9.72
N SER A 176 15.09 7.98 -9.17
CA SER A 176 14.98 9.09 -8.23
C SER A 176 15.42 8.63 -6.83
N PRO A 177 16.10 9.47 -6.03
CA PRO A 177 16.50 9.12 -4.66
C PRO A 177 15.29 8.86 -3.75
N PHE A 178 14.09 9.26 -4.19
CA PHE A 178 12.83 9.12 -3.49
C PHE A 178 12.20 7.72 -3.63
N LEU A 179 12.62 6.91 -4.62
CA LEU A 179 12.00 5.61 -4.91
C LEU A 179 12.05 4.67 -3.71
N THR A 180 13.22 4.53 -3.09
CA THR A 180 13.40 3.60 -1.96
C THR A 180 12.45 3.94 -0.82
N THR A 181 12.31 5.22 -0.49
CA THR A 181 11.39 5.66 0.57
C THR A 181 9.94 5.47 0.18
N ALA A 182 9.56 5.80 -1.07
CA ALA A 182 8.20 5.53 -1.55
C ALA A 182 7.85 4.02 -1.51
N LEU A 183 8.79 3.13 -1.83
CA LEU A 183 8.60 1.68 -1.73
C LEU A 183 8.57 1.17 -0.27
N GLN A 184 9.19 1.90 0.67
CA GLN A 184 9.06 1.59 2.10
C GLN A 184 7.67 1.94 2.61
N ILE A 185 7.12 3.10 2.22
CA ILE A 185 5.73 3.49 2.54
C ILE A 185 4.76 2.49 1.92
N HIS A 186 4.90 2.18 0.63
CA HIS A 186 4.12 1.13 -0.04
C HIS A 186 4.11 -0.22 0.72
N GLY A 187 5.25 -0.62 1.29
CA GLY A 187 5.34 -1.83 2.10
C GLY A 187 4.67 -1.72 3.48
N VAL A 188 4.54 -0.51 4.04
CA VAL A 188 3.72 -0.22 5.23
C VAL A 188 2.24 -0.32 4.87
N GLU A 189 1.81 0.35 3.81
CA GLU A 189 0.42 0.28 3.31
C GLU A 189 -0.01 -1.17 3.04
N ALA A 190 0.85 -1.97 2.41
CA ALA A 190 0.55 -3.38 2.15
C ALA A 190 0.32 -4.18 3.44
N ARG A 191 0.98 -3.82 4.55
CA ARG A 191 0.75 -4.45 5.85
C ARG A 191 -0.54 -3.95 6.50
N HIS A 192 -0.87 -2.67 6.35
CA HIS A 192 -2.14 -2.12 6.80
C HIS A 192 -3.31 -2.79 6.07
N ALA A 193 -3.27 -2.84 4.74
CA ALA A 193 -4.24 -3.51 3.90
C ALA A 193 -4.40 -4.99 4.30
N ALA A 194 -3.30 -5.75 4.38
CA ALA A 194 -3.35 -7.16 4.80
C ALA A 194 -3.95 -7.35 6.20
N HIS A 195 -3.64 -6.46 7.15
CA HIS A 195 -4.19 -6.54 8.50
C HIS A 195 -5.68 -6.18 8.52
N LEU A 196 -6.10 -5.13 7.81
CA LEU A 196 -7.50 -4.73 7.69
C LEU A 196 -8.34 -5.78 6.96
N ARG A 197 -7.79 -6.48 5.97
CA ARG A 197 -8.44 -7.65 5.36
C ARG A 197 -8.77 -8.72 6.39
N GLN A 198 -7.83 -9.02 7.30
CA GLN A 198 -8.08 -9.95 8.41
C GLN A 198 -9.12 -9.42 9.40
N MET A 199 -9.08 -8.12 9.72
CA MET A 199 -10.08 -7.49 10.58
C MET A 199 -11.47 -7.55 9.95
N VAL A 200 -11.59 -7.27 8.64
CA VAL A 200 -12.83 -7.40 7.87
C VAL A 200 -13.32 -8.84 7.89
N ALA A 201 -12.45 -9.82 7.59
CA ALA A 201 -12.83 -11.23 7.63
C ALA A 201 -13.36 -11.68 9.01
N ALA A 202 -12.81 -11.14 10.10
CA ALA A 202 -13.23 -11.47 11.45
C ALA A 202 -14.49 -10.73 11.93
N ASN A 203 -14.78 -9.53 11.41
CA ASN A 203 -15.77 -8.62 12.01
C ASN A 203 -16.91 -8.20 11.07
N VAL A 204 -16.78 -8.44 9.76
CA VAL A 204 -17.79 -8.05 8.77
C VAL A 204 -18.60 -9.27 8.36
N THR A 205 -19.93 -9.16 8.50
CA THR A 205 -20.85 -10.24 8.11
C THR A 205 -20.72 -10.54 6.62
N GLY A 206 -20.50 -11.83 6.29
CA GLY A 206 -20.35 -12.29 4.91
C GLY A 206 -18.93 -12.16 4.33
N ALA A 207 -17.96 -11.66 5.09
CA ALA A 207 -16.60 -11.45 4.61
C ALA A 207 -15.57 -12.47 5.15
N SER A 208 -16.00 -13.53 5.85
CA SER A 208 -15.09 -14.49 6.51
C SER A 208 -14.13 -15.24 5.59
N GLY A 209 -14.38 -15.21 4.27
CA GLY A 209 -13.50 -15.79 3.26
C GLY A 209 -12.41 -14.85 2.73
N LEU A 210 -12.37 -13.59 3.19
CA LEU A 210 -11.41 -12.61 2.68
C LEU A 210 -9.98 -13.01 3.06
N LYS A 211 -9.11 -13.07 2.06
CA LYS A 211 -7.68 -13.39 2.22
C LYS A 211 -6.92 -12.13 2.65
N PRO A 212 -5.72 -12.25 3.24
CA PRO A 212 -4.88 -11.09 3.56
C PRO A 212 -4.23 -10.42 2.34
N TRP A 213 -4.61 -10.81 1.12
CA TRP A 213 -4.29 -10.19 -0.17
C TRP A 213 -5.57 -10.18 -1.02
N ILE A 214 -5.56 -9.47 -2.16
CA ILE A 214 -6.71 -9.40 -3.07
C ILE A 214 -6.91 -10.77 -3.74
N ALA A 215 -8.06 -11.39 -3.51
CA ALA A 215 -8.41 -12.68 -4.10
C ALA A 215 -9.01 -12.52 -5.50
N TYR A 216 -8.82 -13.53 -6.35
CA TYR A 216 -9.42 -13.51 -7.68
C TYR A 216 -10.95 -13.52 -7.59
N THR A 217 -11.58 -12.59 -8.29
CA THR A 217 -13.01 -12.58 -8.62
C THR A 217 -13.19 -12.11 -10.05
N ALA A 218 -14.33 -12.42 -10.68
CA ALA A 218 -14.56 -12.05 -12.08
C ALA A 218 -14.58 -10.53 -12.32
N ASN A 219 -15.00 -9.75 -11.31
CA ASN A 219 -15.00 -8.28 -11.32
C ASN A 219 -13.74 -7.66 -10.67
N GLY A 220 -12.79 -8.48 -10.21
CA GLY A 220 -11.58 -8.04 -9.49
C GLY A 220 -11.81 -7.67 -8.02
N ASN A 221 -13.03 -7.35 -7.61
CA ASN A 221 -13.36 -6.97 -6.23
C ASN A 221 -13.79 -8.16 -5.36
N ASP A 222 -12.90 -8.61 -4.47
CA ASP A 222 -13.15 -9.70 -3.54
C ASP A 222 -13.85 -9.30 -2.24
N THR A 223 -14.05 -8.01 -1.99
CA THR A 223 -14.65 -7.51 -0.75
C THR A 223 -16.18 -7.67 -0.71
N GLY A 224 -16.81 -7.85 -1.87
CA GLY A 224 -18.27 -7.88 -2.01
C GLY A 224 -18.95 -6.52 -1.85
N ILE A 225 -18.20 -5.42 -1.90
CA ILE A 225 -18.71 -4.05 -1.71
C ILE A 225 -18.68 -3.32 -3.06
N ALA A 226 -19.82 -3.28 -3.74
CA ALA A 226 -19.90 -2.68 -5.08
C ALA A 226 -19.46 -1.19 -5.13
N ALA A 227 -19.69 -0.44 -4.05
CA ALA A 227 -19.31 0.97 -3.97
C ALA A 227 -17.79 1.22 -4.11
N VAL A 228 -16.96 0.18 -3.93
CA VAL A 228 -15.50 0.27 -4.04
C VAL A 228 -14.94 -0.52 -5.22
N ASP A 229 -15.76 -0.95 -6.19
CA ASP A 229 -15.30 -1.71 -7.37
C ASP A 229 -14.13 -1.01 -8.10
N ALA A 230 -14.12 0.32 -8.15
CA ALA A 230 -13.05 1.09 -8.77
C ALA A 230 -11.67 0.85 -8.10
N VAL A 231 -11.66 0.58 -6.78
CA VAL A 231 -10.46 0.27 -5.98
C VAL A 231 -9.84 -1.06 -6.37
N TYR A 232 -10.55 -1.92 -7.10
CA TYR A 232 -10.09 -3.27 -7.50
C TYR A 232 -10.03 -3.45 -9.02
N ALA A 233 -10.12 -2.35 -9.78
CA ALA A 233 -10.08 -2.40 -11.24
C ALA A 233 -8.80 -3.05 -11.76
N GLY A 234 -8.91 -4.22 -12.39
CA GLY A 234 -7.80 -4.95 -13.00
C GLY A 234 -7.28 -6.13 -12.17
N GLU A 235 -7.70 -6.30 -10.92
CA GLU A 235 -7.21 -7.38 -10.05
C GLU A 235 -7.46 -8.80 -10.59
N GLN A 236 -8.41 -8.95 -11.53
CA GLN A 236 -8.69 -10.20 -12.22
C GLN A 236 -7.70 -10.54 -13.37
N LEU A 237 -6.75 -9.66 -13.68
CA LEU A 237 -5.80 -9.84 -14.77
C LEU A 237 -4.85 -11.00 -14.51
N THR A 238 -4.51 -11.74 -15.56
CA THR A 238 -3.55 -12.86 -15.51
C THR A 238 -2.33 -12.64 -16.40
N THR A 239 -2.22 -11.46 -17.00
CA THR A 239 -1.17 -11.10 -17.95
C THR A 239 -0.37 -9.95 -17.38
N GLN A 240 0.94 -10.12 -17.27
CA GLN A 240 1.87 -9.06 -16.88
C GLN A 240 2.68 -8.65 -18.09
N ALA A 241 2.68 -7.35 -18.39
CA ALA A 241 3.18 -6.81 -19.67
C ALA A 241 2.54 -7.54 -20.87
N THR A 242 3.27 -8.44 -21.52
CA THR A 242 2.79 -9.21 -22.68
C THR A 242 2.76 -10.72 -22.40
N ILE A 243 2.99 -11.15 -21.16
CA ILE A 243 3.15 -12.56 -20.79
C ILE A 243 1.93 -13.01 -19.99
N ASN A 244 1.16 -13.94 -20.56
CA ASN A 244 0.12 -14.64 -19.82
C ASN A 244 0.76 -15.60 -18.82
N ILE A 245 0.41 -15.47 -17.54
CA ILE A 245 0.97 -16.25 -16.45
C ILE A 245 0.28 -17.62 -16.33
N VAL A 246 -0.98 -17.72 -16.74
CA VAL A 246 -1.71 -18.99 -16.72
C VAL A 246 -1.00 -20.00 -17.61
N GLY A 247 -0.63 -21.15 -17.05
CA GLY A 247 0.08 -22.19 -17.79
C GLY A 247 1.48 -21.80 -18.24
N ILE A 248 2.10 -20.75 -17.67
CA ILE A 248 3.40 -20.23 -18.13
C ILE A 248 4.45 -21.35 -18.18
N ASN A 249 5.09 -21.53 -19.33
CA ASN A 249 6.07 -22.60 -19.60
C ASN A 249 5.57 -24.02 -19.27
N GLY A 250 4.27 -24.29 -19.45
CA GLY A 250 3.67 -25.61 -19.15
C GLY A 250 3.47 -25.90 -17.65
N SER A 251 3.58 -24.88 -16.80
CA SER A 251 3.34 -25.01 -15.36
C SER A 251 1.86 -25.13 -15.01
N ALA A 252 1.54 -25.64 -13.82
CA ALA A 252 0.17 -25.76 -13.30
C ALA A 252 -0.39 -24.45 -12.69
N VAL A 253 0.10 -23.29 -13.13
CA VAL A 253 -0.36 -21.99 -12.63
C VAL A 253 -1.78 -21.73 -13.14
N THR A 254 -2.74 -21.65 -12.21
CA THR A 254 -4.16 -21.41 -12.49
C THR A 254 -4.43 -19.90 -12.64
N GLN A 255 -5.63 -19.54 -13.09
CA GLN A 255 -6.09 -18.15 -13.12
C GLN A 255 -6.02 -17.49 -11.74
N THR A 256 -6.51 -18.18 -10.69
CA THR A 256 -6.43 -17.69 -9.31
C THR A 256 -4.99 -17.47 -8.88
N HIS A 257 -4.08 -18.43 -9.14
CA HIS A 257 -2.67 -18.26 -8.81
C HIS A 257 -2.03 -17.08 -9.56
N ALA A 258 -2.38 -16.89 -10.83
CA ALA A 258 -1.84 -15.83 -11.67
C ALA A 258 -2.27 -14.44 -11.19
N SER A 259 -3.57 -14.24 -10.95
CA SER A 259 -4.14 -12.95 -10.52
C SER A 259 -3.72 -12.61 -9.09
N GLU A 260 -3.87 -13.54 -8.14
CA GLU A 260 -3.55 -13.28 -6.72
C GLU A 260 -2.04 -13.12 -6.43
N SER A 261 -1.17 -13.25 -7.43
CA SER A 261 0.28 -13.04 -7.27
C SER A 261 0.67 -11.56 -7.28
N PHE A 262 -0.22 -10.66 -7.71
CA PHE A 262 0.07 -9.24 -7.90
C PHE A 262 -1.14 -8.39 -7.51
N ASP A 263 -0.92 -7.33 -6.73
CA ASP A 263 -1.88 -6.23 -6.67
C ASP A 263 -1.67 -5.35 -7.91
N GLU A 264 -2.65 -5.20 -8.79
CA GLU A 264 -2.50 -4.38 -9.99
C GLU A 264 -2.38 -2.88 -9.66
N PRO A 265 -1.54 -2.13 -10.37
CA PRO A 265 -1.43 -0.70 -10.15
C PRO A 265 -2.69 0.03 -10.61
N LEU A 266 -3.06 1.08 -9.88
CA LEU A 266 -4.01 2.08 -10.39
C LEU A 266 -3.26 3.20 -11.09
N THR A 267 -3.83 3.69 -12.19
CA THR A 267 -3.36 4.93 -12.81
C THR A 267 -3.71 6.13 -11.91
N ARG A 268 -2.92 7.21 -12.01
CA ARG A 268 -3.21 8.46 -11.26
C ARG A 268 -4.65 8.92 -11.47
N ALA A 269 -5.17 8.88 -12.70
CA ALA A 269 -6.53 9.29 -13.01
C ALA A 269 -7.59 8.43 -12.27
N GLN A 270 -7.38 7.11 -12.18
CA GLN A 270 -8.29 6.24 -11.42
C GLN A 270 -8.26 6.55 -9.93
N VAL A 271 -7.06 6.71 -9.35
CA VAL A 271 -6.92 7.05 -7.93
C VAL A 271 -7.53 8.43 -7.63
N VAL A 272 -7.30 9.43 -8.48
CA VAL A 272 -7.92 10.76 -8.35
C VAL A 272 -9.45 10.64 -8.40
N ALA A 273 -10.00 9.83 -9.30
CA ALA A 273 -11.44 9.60 -9.35
C ALA A 273 -11.99 8.94 -8.08
N ILE A 274 -11.26 7.99 -7.49
CA ILE A 274 -11.60 7.34 -6.21
C ILE A 274 -11.53 8.35 -5.06
N ALA A 275 -10.37 9.00 -4.87
CA ALA A 275 -10.13 9.93 -3.77
C ALA A 275 -11.08 11.14 -3.80
N ASN A 276 -11.41 11.67 -4.98
CA ASN A 276 -12.29 12.83 -5.11
C ASN A 276 -13.77 12.55 -4.75
N GLN A 277 -14.16 11.29 -4.54
CA GLN A 277 -15.44 10.97 -3.90
C GLN A 277 -15.48 11.44 -2.44
N PHE A 278 -14.31 11.49 -1.80
CA PHE A 278 -14.14 11.85 -0.40
C PHE A 278 -13.58 13.26 -0.19
N ILE A 279 -13.21 13.97 -1.27
CA ILE A 279 -12.62 15.32 -1.23
C ILE A 279 -13.50 16.29 -2.04
N PRO A 280 -14.65 16.74 -1.50
CA PRO A 280 -15.61 17.53 -2.27
C PRO A 280 -15.13 18.94 -2.61
N ILE A 281 -14.23 19.52 -1.79
CA ILE A 281 -13.83 20.94 -1.89
C ILE A 281 -12.50 21.09 -2.63
N LYS A 282 -11.41 20.51 -2.10
CA LYS A 282 -10.04 20.65 -2.63
C LYS A 282 -9.64 19.46 -3.49
N LYS A 283 -10.44 19.18 -4.52
CA LYS A 283 -10.27 18.03 -5.42
C LYS A 283 -8.84 17.93 -5.96
N LEU A 284 -8.37 16.70 -6.05
CA LEU A 284 -7.09 16.34 -6.65
C LEU A 284 -7.17 16.41 -8.17
N SER A 285 -6.02 16.66 -8.80
CA SER A 285 -5.80 16.71 -10.26
C SER A 285 -4.79 15.67 -10.72
#